data_AF-A0A1W9M7Z6-F1
#
_entry.id   AF-A0A1W9M7Z6-F1
#
_cell.length_a   1.000
_cell.length_b   1.000
_cell.length_c   1.000
_cell.angle_alpha   90.00
_cell.angle_beta   90.00
_cell.angle_gamma   90.00
#
_symmetry.space_group_name_H-M   'P 1'
#
loop_
_entity.id
_entity.type
_entity.pdbx_description
1 polymer ?
#
loop_
_entity_poly.entity_id
_entity_poly.type
_entity_poly.pdbx_seq_one_letter_code
_entity_poly.pdbx_strand_id
1 'polypeptide(L)'
;MADVISGWTGIPVGKMLTNDIETVLNLKEKLEERIIGQSDALDAITRRIQTYRANLDDPGKPVGVFLLAGPSGVGKTETAVALSDILYGGDRNMIVINMSEYQESYTVSGLKGSPPGYTGYGKGGVLTEAVRHRPYSVVLLDEAEKAHPDVMELFYQVFDKGRLDDAEGVSVDFRNTMILLTSNAGADTISDSRKLPDARTLSEMIKPELLKYFKPALLGRLMVIPYYPLSDEAIRRIVRLKLKKIQQRFLENHRINLTYNDDLVMVIASRCLESDAGARVIDQLLTHSLLPELSGELLRRMALGKNCTAIYVYSDRGHRFGYRFYSSEDEEIEAESPNFGTPSFLSKTEENPEKLSEKPFGWFRQLWGRS
;
A
#
# COMPACT_ATOMS: atom_id res chain seq x y z
N MET A 1 -18.29 14.76 -20.55
CA MET A 1 -18.03 14.67 -19.10
C MET A 1 -16.60 15.06 -18.71
N ALA A 2 -15.60 14.90 -19.60
CA ALA A 2 -14.24 15.37 -19.35
C ALA A 2 -14.09 16.92 -19.28
N ASP A 3 -14.96 17.67 -19.97
CA ASP A 3 -14.90 19.15 -19.96
C ASP A 3 -15.27 19.79 -18.60
N VAL A 4 -16.10 19.12 -17.80
CA VAL A 4 -16.65 19.72 -16.55
C VAL A 4 -15.68 19.59 -15.37
N ILE A 5 -14.70 18.69 -15.43
CA ILE A 5 -13.68 18.50 -14.37
C ILE A 5 -12.42 19.37 -14.64
N SER A 6 -12.23 19.84 -15.88
CA SER A 6 -11.03 20.59 -16.31
C SER A 6 -10.89 21.99 -15.69
N GLY A 7 -12.00 22.60 -15.26
CA GLY A 7 -12.02 23.99 -14.81
C GLY A 7 -11.29 24.27 -13.49
N TRP A 8 -10.88 23.24 -12.74
CA TRP A 8 -10.36 23.40 -11.37
C TRP A 8 -8.85 23.10 -11.22
N THR A 9 -8.21 22.39 -12.16
CA THR A 9 -6.81 21.97 -12.02
C THR A 9 -5.85 22.68 -12.98
N GLY A 10 -6.34 23.37 -14.02
CA GLY A 10 -5.51 24.06 -15.01
C GLY A 10 -4.69 23.12 -15.92
N ILE A 11 -4.92 21.81 -15.87
CA ILE A 11 -4.23 20.81 -16.70
C ILE A 11 -5.11 20.46 -17.90
N PRO A 12 -4.60 20.51 -19.15
CA PRO A 12 -5.37 20.13 -20.34
C PRO A 12 -5.90 18.70 -20.23
N VAL A 13 -7.20 18.51 -20.51
CA VAL A 13 -7.91 17.21 -20.47
C VAL A 13 -7.17 16.12 -21.25
N GLY A 14 -6.61 16.47 -22.42
CA GLY A 14 -5.81 15.54 -23.22
C GLY A 14 -4.53 15.06 -22.50
N LYS A 15 -3.83 15.94 -21.76
CA LYS A 15 -2.64 15.55 -20.98
C LYS A 15 -2.99 14.68 -19.77
N MET A 16 -4.14 14.91 -19.12
CA MET A 16 -4.63 14.03 -18.05
C MET A 16 -4.94 12.64 -18.59
N LEU A 17 -5.64 12.55 -19.72
CA LEU A 17 -5.97 11.28 -20.37
C LEU A 17 -4.71 10.50 -20.82
N THR A 18 -3.70 11.19 -21.38
CA THR A 18 -2.43 10.55 -21.76
C THR A 18 -1.66 10.02 -20.54
N ASN A 19 -1.58 10.80 -19.46
CA ASN A 19 -0.94 10.38 -18.21
C ASN A 19 -1.66 9.19 -17.55
N ASP A 20 -2.99 9.13 -17.66
CA ASP A 20 -3.78 8.01 -17.15
C ASP A 20 -3.49 6.71 -17.91
N ILE A 21 -3.38 6.78 -19.25
CA ILE A 21 -3.04 5.61 -20.08
C ILE A 21 -1.63 5.11 -19.75
N GLU A 22 -0.64 6.01 -19.69
CA GLU A 22 0.74 5.63 -19.36
C GLU A 22 0.83 5.03 -17.95
N THR A 23 0.05 5.56 -17.00
CA THR A 23 -0.02 5.02 -15.64
C THR A 23 -0.59 3.61 -15.62
N VAL A 24 -1.62 3.32 -16.44
CA VAL A 24 -2.23 1.99 -16.52
C VAL A 24 -1.34 0.99 -17.28
N LEU A 25 -0.60 1.44 -18.30
CA LEU A 25 0.35 0.61 -19.04
C LEU A 25 1.53 0.16 -18.16
N ASN A 26 2.01 1.03 -17.27
CA ASN A 26 3.11 0.76 -16.34
C ASN A 26 2.64 0.41 -14.91
N LEU A 27 1.38 0.00 -14.75
CA LEU A 27 0.77 -0.18 -13.43
C LEU A 27 1.44 -1.31 -12.64
N LYS A 28 1.81 -2.39 -13.31
CA LYS A 28 2.47 -3.54 -12.66
C LYS A 28 3.78 -3.11 -12.04
N GLU A 29 4.64 -2.44 -12.80
CA GLU A 29 5.95 -1.97 -12.36
C GLU A 29 5.81 -1.02 -11.16
N LYS A 30 4.88 -0.06 -11.24
CA LYS A 30 4.58 0.87 -10.13
C LYS A 30 4.09 0.14 -8.87
N LEU A 31 3.28 -0.91 -9.02
CA LEU A 31 2.84 -1.72 -7.88
C LEU A 31 3.99 -2.54 -7.28
N GLU A 32 4.88 -3.10 -8.11
CA GLU A 32 6.03 -3.90 -7.68
C GLU A 32 7.10 -3.10 -6.92
N GLU A 33 7.13 -1.78 -7.06
CA GLU A 33 7.95 -0.91 -6.20
C GLU A 33 7.54 -0.99 -4.71
N ARG A 34 6.28 -1.32 -4.44
CA ARG A 34 5.69 -1.30 -3.10
C ARG A 34 5.23 -2.67 -2.62
N ILE A 35 4.78 -3.56 -3.50
CA ILE A 35 4.27 -4.90 -3.19
C ILE A 35 5.28 -5.93 -3.68
N ILE A 36 5.97 -6.58 -2.73
CA ILE A 36 7.08 -7.49 -3.02
C ILE A 36 6.60 -8.94 -2.97
N GLY A 37 7.03 -9.73 -3.97
CA GLY A 37 6.80 -11.18 -3.99
C GLY A 37 5.45 -11.63 -4.56
N GLN A 38 4.66 -10.71 -5.14
CA GLN A 38 3.29 -10.99 -5.60
C GLN A 38 3.10 -10.69 -7.10
N SER A 39 4.14 -10.87 -7.94
CA SER A 39 4.12 -10.49 -9.38
C SER A 39 2.91 -11.05 -10.13
N ASP A 40 2.55 -12.32 -9.94
CA ASP A 40 1.44 -12.96 -10.66
C ASP A 40 0.09 -12.34 -10.27
N ALA A 41 -0.09 -11.99 -9.00
CA ALA A 41 -1.28 -11.30 -8.51
C ALA A 41 -1.38 -9.89 -9.11
N LEU A 42 -0.28 -9.14 -9.14
CA LEU A 42 -0.25 -7.79 -9.69
C LEU A 42 -0.45 -7.78 -11.20
N ASP A 43 0.07 -8.77 -11.92
CA ASP A 43 -0.14 -8.95 -13.36
C ASP A 43 -1.62 -9.24 -13.68
N ALA A 44 -2.26 -10.16 -12.94
CA ALA A 44 -3.68 -10.46 -13.10
C ALA A 44 -4.58 -9.22 -12.88
N ILE A 45 -4.31 -8.45 -11.82
CA ILE A 45 -5.03 -7.20 -11.53
C ILE A 45 -4.79 -6.18 -12.64
N THR A 46 -3.53 -5.98 -13.04
CA THR A 46 -3.14 -5.00 -14.05
C THR A 46 -3.81 -5.27 -15.39
N ARG A 47 -3.79 -6.52 -15.87
CA ARG A 47 -4.43 -6.92 -17.13
C ARG A 47 -5.94 -6.67 -17.11
N ARG A 48 -6.60 -6.93 -15.97
CA ARG A 48 -8.04 -6.67 -15.82
C ARG A 48 -8.34 -5.17 -15.92
N ILE A 49 -7.53 -4.33 -15.26
CA ILE A 49 -7.66 -2.87 -15.30
C ILE A 49 -7.39 -2.33 -16.71
N GLN A 50 -6.37 -2.83 -17.39
CA GLN A 50 -6.06 -2.48 -18.78
C GLN A 50 -7.22 -2.81 -19.72
N THR A 51 -7.82 -4.00 -19.57
CA THR A 51 -8.98 -4.42 -20.37
C THR A 51 -10.18 -3.48 -20.17
N TYR A 52 -10.48 -3.12 -18.92
CA TYR A 52 -11.54 -2.18 -18.60
C TYR A 52 -11.25 -0.78 -19.18
N ARG A 53 -10.03 -0.26 -19.01
CA ARG A 53 -9.63 1.06 -19.50
C ARG A 53 -9.60 1.17 -21.03
N ALA A 54 -9.38 0.04 -21.71
CA ALA A 54 -9.50 -0.06 -23.16
C ALA A 54 -10.97 -0.13 -23.65
N ASN A 55 -11.96 -0.07 -22.76
CA ASN A 55 -13.39 -0.27 -23.05
C ASN A 55 -13.68 -1.61 -23.75
N LEU A 56 -12.92 -2.65 -23.42
CA LEU A 56 -13.08 -4.01 -23.97
C LEU A 56 -13.92 -4.92 -23.08
N ASP A 57 -14.49 -4.37 -22.01
CA ASP A 57 -15.23 -5.08 -20.98
C ASP A 57 -16.67 -4.58 -20.88
N ASP A 58 -17.52 -5.28 -20.11
CA ASP A 58 -18.90 -4.86 -19.89
C ASP A 58 -18.97 -3.55 -19.08
N PRO A 59 -19.43 -2.43 -19.67
CA PRO A 59 -19.49 -1.14 -18.98
C PRO A 59 -20.56 -1.10 -17.88
N GLY A 60 -21.41 -2.12 -17.77
CA GLY A 60 -22.39 -2.29 -16.70
C GLY A 60 -21.79 -2.80 -15.39
N LYS A 61 -20.53 -3.23 -15.38
CA LYS A 61 -19.89 -3.85 -14.20
C LYS A 61 -18.83 -2.95 -13.57
N PRO A 62 -18.44 -3.21 -12.30
CA PRO A 62 -17.28 -2.57 -11.70
C PRO A 62 -16.00 -2.84 -12.50
N VAL A 63 -14.99 -1.97 -12.34
CA VAL A 63 -13.67 -2.06 -13.00
C VAL A 63 -13.06 -3.45 -12.86
N GLY A 64 -13.20 -4.03 -11.68
CA GLY A 64 -12.79 -5.38 -11.37
C GLY A 64 -13.27 -5.76 -9.97
N VAL A 65 -13.55 -7.05 -9.79
CA VAL A 65 -13.94 -7.61 -8.49
C VAL A 65 -13.01 -8.78 -8.20
N PHE A 66 -12.16 -8.60 -7.19
CA PHE A 66 -11.04 -9.50 -6.90
C PHE A 66 -11.18 -10.10 -5.51
N LEU A 67 -10.85 -11.38 -5.35
CA LEU A 67 -10.65 -12.01 -4.06
C LEU A 67 -9.16 -12.30 -3.87
N LEU A 68 -8.50 -11.51 -3.04
CA LEU A 68 -7.11 -11.71 -2.67
C LEU A 68 -7.05 -12.74 -1.53
N ALA A 69 -6.62 -13.97 -1.83
CA ALA A 69 -6.60 -15.07 -0.88
C ALA A 69 -5.17 -15.47 -0.52
N GLY A 70 -4.81 -15.52 0.76
CA GLY A 70 -3.47 -15.93 1.17
C GLY A 70 -3.17 -15.69 2.64
N PRO A 71 -1.94 -15.99 3.12
CA PRO A 71 -1.55 -15.79 4.51
C PRO A 71 -1.62 -14.33 4.98
N SER A 72 -1.57 -14.13 6.30
CA SER A 72 -1.52 -12.78 6.87
C SER A 72 -0.21 -12.07 6.52
N GLY A 73 -0.25 -10.74 6.39
CA GLY A 73 0.96 -9.94 6.23
C GLY A 73 1.73 -10.11 4.90
N VAL A 74 1.13 -10.69 3.87
CA VAL A 74 1.76 -10.90 2.54
C VAL A 74 1.54 -9.76 1.54
N GLY A 75 0.74 -8.75 1.90
CA GLY A 75 0.53 -7.54 1.08
C GLY A 75 -0.88 -7.32 0.52
N LYS A 76 -1.88 -8.16 0.85
CA LYS A 76 -3.26 -8.04 0.32
C LYS A 76 -3.87 -6.64 0.49
N THR A 77 -3.87 -6.11 1.71
CA THR A 77 -4.36 -4.75 2.03
C THR A 77 -3.49 -3.68 1.38
N GLU A 78 -2.17 -3.86 1.38
CA GLU A 78 -1.21 -2.92 0.79
C GLU A 78 -1.43 -2.77 -0.72
N THR A 79 -1.85 -3.83 -1.42
CA THR A 79 -2.25 -3.78 -2.83
C THR A 79 -3.42 -2.83 -3.05
N ALA A 80 -4.45 -2.87 -2.20
CA ALA A 80 -5.61 -1.97 -2.31
C ALA A 80 -5.20 -0.50 -2.10
N VAL A 81 -4.36 -0.25 -1.10
CA VAL A 81 -3.80 1.07 -0.79
C VAL A 81 -2.99 1.61 -1.99
N ALA A 82 -2.07 0.79 -2.52
CA ALA A 82 -1.25 1.18 -3.67
C ALA A 82 -2.07 1.44 -4.93
N LEU A 83 -3.09 0.64 -5.19
CA LEU A 83 -4.00 0.88 -6.31
C LEU A 83 -4.79 2.18 -6.14
N SER A 84 -5.22 2.50 -4.91
CA SER A 84 -5.89 3.78 -4.62
C SER A 84 -4.97 4.98 -4.86
N ASP A 85 -3.74 4.88 -4.41
CA ASP A 85 -2.72 5.91 -4.61
C ASP A 85 -2.42 6.14 -6.10
N ILE A 86 -2.15 5.07 -6.84
CA ILE A 86 -1.71 5.15 -8.24
C ILE A 86 -2.85 5.56 -9.18
N LEU A 87 -4.07 5.03 -8.97
CA LEU A 87 -5.17 5.17 -9.94
C LEU A 87 -6.17 6.27 -9.60
N TYR A 88 -6.30 6.62 -8.32
CA TYR A 88 -7.31 7.57 -7.86
C TYR A 88 -6.72 8.75 -7.09
N GLY A 89 -5.39 8.88 -7.00
CA GLY A 89 -4.75 10.06 -6.42
C GLY A 89 -4.74 10.11 -4.90
N GLY A 90 -4.74 8.94 -4.24
CA GLY A 90 -4.41 8.83 -2.82
C GLY A 90 -5.31 7.88 -2.02
N ASP A 91 -4.85 7.52 -0.82
CA ASP A 91 -5.58 6.76 0.21
C ASP A 91 -7.00 7.28 0.51
N ARG A 92 -7.25 8.58 0.30
CA ARG A 92 -8.57 9.20 0.52
C ARG A 92 -9.65 8.63 -0.41
N ASN A 93 -9.26 8.02 -1.53
CA ASN A 93 -10.18 7.37 -2.47
C ASN A 93 -10.25 5.86 -2.27
N MET A 94 -9.78 5.37 -1.11
CA MET A 94 -10.05 4.03 -0.62
C MET A 94 -11.21 4.07 0.37
N ILE A 95 -12.18 3.17 0.19
CA ILE A 95 -13.29 2.90 1.09
C ILE A 95 -13.02 1.53 1.70
N VAL A 96 -12.85 1.48 3.02
CA VAL A 96 -12.53 0.23 3.73
C VAL A 96 -13.73 -0.18 4.57
N ILE A 97 -14.17 -1.42 4.39
CA ILE A 97 -15.18 -2.08 5.20
C ILE A 97 -14.52 -3.28 5.87
N ASN A 98 -14.43 -3.24 7.20
CA ASN A 98 -13.97 -4.37 7.98
C ASN A 98 -15.10 -5.39 8.13
N MET A 99 -15.03 -6.50 7.39
CA MET A 99 -16.12 -7.47 7.34
C MET A 99 -16.27 -8.27 8.64
N SER A 100 -15.27 -8.24 9.51
CA SER A 100 -15.35 -8.81 10.86
C SER A 100 -16.35 -8.09 11.77
N GLU A 101 -16.75 -6.86 11.44
CA GLU A 101 -17.82 -6.12 12.14
C GLU A 101 -19.24 -6.55 11.69
N TYR A 102 -19.34 -7.33 10.61
CA TYR A 102 -20.60 -7.71 9.96
C TYR A 102 -20.86 -9.22 10.06
N GLN A 103 -20.62 -9.80 11.24
CA GLN A 103 -20.81 -11.24 11.52
C GLN A 103 -22.28 -11.64 11.69
N GLU A 104 -23.17 -10.67 11.94
CA GLU A 104 -24.59 -10.91 12.21
C GLU A 104 -25.46 -10.39 11.06
N SER A 105 -26.58 -11.07 10.76
CA SER A 105 -27.45 -10.74 9.61
C SER A 105 -28.06 -9.33 9.66
N TYR A 106 -28.34 -8.80 10.85
CA TYR A 106 -28.95 -7.47 10.99
C TYR A 106 -27.99 -6.30 10.68
N THR A 107 -26.67 -6.57 10.60
CA THR A 107 -25.64 -5.56 10.30
C THR A 107 -25.68 -5.06 8.85
N VAL A 108 -26.42 -5.76 7.96
CA VAL A 108 -26.66 -5.34 6.56
C VAL A 108 -27.20 -3.90 6.47
N SER A 109 -28.06 -3.52 7.43
CA SER A 109 -28.62 -2.17 7.52
C SER A 109 -27.55 -1.09 7.70
N GLY A 110 -26.42 -1.41 8.34
CA GLY A 110 -25.30 -0.46 8.47
C GLY A 110 -24.64 -0.10 7.12
N LEU A 111 -24.59 -1.05 6.18
CA LEU A 111 -23.95 -0.84 4.87
C LEU A 111 -24.86 -0.13 3.86
N LYS A 112 -26.14 -0.50 3.85
CA LYS A 112 -27.14 -0.02 2.87
C LYS A 112 -28.04 1.10 3.42
N GLY A 113 -28.09 1.28 4.73
CA GLY A 113 -29.01 2.17 5.43
C GLY A 113 -30.16 1.40 6.08
N SER A 114 -30.83 2.05 7.03
CA SER A 114 -32.03 1.50 7.68
C SER A 114 -33.28 1.77 6.83
N PRO A 115 -34.24 0.83 6.73
CA PRO A 115 -35.50 1.05 6.04
C PRO A 115 -36.42 2.04 6.79
N PRO A 116 -37.46 2.58 6.13
CA PRO A 116 -38.44 3.45 6.78
C PRO A 116 -39.03 2.83 8.05
N GLY A 117 -39.01 3.59 9.15
CA GLY A 117 -39.56 3.16 10.44
C GLY A 117 -38.55 2.54 11.42
N TYR A 118 -37.27 2.43 11.05
CA TYR A 118 -36.19 1.96 11.92
C TYR A 118 -35.26 3.11 12.36
N THR A 119 -34.57 2.92 13.48
CA THR A 119 -33.54 3.87 13.94
C THR A 119 -32.42 3.98 12.91
N GLY A 120 -32.03 5.21 12.58
CA GLY A 120 -31.02 5.48 11.54
C GLY A 120 -31.57 5.70 10.12
N TYR A 121 -32.90 5.66 9.93
CA TYR A 121 -33.53 6.07 8.68
C TYR A 121 -33.13 7.51 8.28
N GLY A 122 -32.90 7.78 6.99
CA GLY A 122 -32.48 9.08 6.48
C GLY A 122 -30.97 9.36 6.53
N LYS A 123 -30.15 8.46 7.11
CA LYS A 123 -28.70 8.65 7.24
C LYS A 123 -27.87 7.98 6.14
N GLY A 124 -28.52 7.24 5.23
CA GLY A 124 -27.83 6.38 4.26
C GLY A 124 -27.04 5.25 4.92
N GLY A 125 -26.46 4.37 4.10
CA GLY A 125 -25.56 3.34 4.59
C GLY A 125 -24.09 3.75 4.47
N VAL A 126 -23.23 3.19 5.31
CA VAL A 126 -21.79 3.51 5.32
C VAL A 126 -21.15 3.29 3.94
N LEU A 127 -21.52 2.20 3.26
CA LEU A 127 -21.01 1.89 1.93
C LEU A 127 -21.66 2.75 0.84
N THR A 128 -22.98 2.88 0.87
CA THR A 128 -23.75 3.58 -0.16
C THR A 128 -23.42 5.08 -0.19
N GLU A 129 -23.29 5.74 0.96
CA GLU A 129 -22.88 7.14 1.02
C GLU A 129 -21.41 7.34 0.63
N ALA A 130 -20.52 6.45 1.07
CA ALA A 130 -19.10 6.56 0.74
C ALA A 130 -18.87 6.50 -0.78
N VAL A 131 -19.51 5.56 -1.48
CA VAL A 131 -19.41 5.41 -2.94
C VAL A 131 -20.15 6.53 -3.66
N ARG A 132 -21.30 6.99 -3.15
CA ARG A 132 -22.02 8.16 -3.70
C ARG A 132 -21.13 9.41 -3.70
N HIS A 133 -20.35 9.63 -2.64
CA HIS A 133 -19.41 10.75 -2.55
C HIS A 133 -18.09 10.52 -3.31
N ARG A 134 -17.68 9.26 -3.48
CA ARG A 134 -16.42 8.87 -4.14
C ARG A 134 -16.69 7.77 -5.17
N PRO A 135 -17.29 8.11 -6.32
CA PRO A 135 -17.67 7.11 -7.33
C PRO A 135 -16.45 6.47 -8.03
N TYR A 136 -15.30 7.13 -7.98
CA TYR A 136 -14.01 6.63 -8.47
C TYR A 136 -13.17 6.23 -7.26
N SER A 137 -13.23 4.97 -6.87
CA SER A 137 -12.62 4.51 -5.62
C SER A 137 -12.19 3.05 -5.66
N VAL A 138 -11.31 2.71 -4.72
CA VAL A 138 -11.06 1.33 -4.33
C VAL A 138 -11.98 0.99 -3.16
N VAL A 139 -12.80 -0.05 -3.29
CA VAL A 139 -13.61 -0.60 -2.19
C VAL A 139 -12.93 -1.85 -1.67
N LEU A 140 -12.40 -1.79 -0.46
CA LEU A 140 -11.77 -2.90 0.24
C LEU A 140 -12.75 -3.53 1.23
N LEU A 141 -13.09 -4.79 1.01
CA LEU A 141 -13.84 -5.64 1.94
C LEU A 141 -12.83 -6.55 2.65
N ASP A 142 -12.34 -6.10 3.82
CA ASP A 142 -11.26 -6.78 4.54
C ASP A 142 -11.81 -7.93 5.40
N GLU A 143 -11.12 -9.07 5.43
CA GLU A 143 -11.52 -10.28 6.17
C GLU A 143 -12.91 -10.83 5.77
N ALA A 144 -13.17 -10.90 4.46
CA ALA A 144 -14.49 -11.23 3.91
C ALA A 144 -15.03 -12.60 4.36
N GLU A 145 -14.17 -13.56 4.72
CA GLU A 145 -14.59 -14.86 5.25
C GLU A 145 -15.27 -14.80 6.62
N LYS A 146 -15.15 -13.66 7.33
CA LYS A 146 -15.78 -13.43 8.63
C LYS A 146 -17.18 -12.86 8.52
N ALA A 147 -17.58 -12.36 7.35
CA ALA A 147 -18.89 -11.77 7.15
C ALA A 147 -20.03 -12.81 7.26
N HIS A 148 -21.19 -12.35 7.70
CA HIS A 148 -22.43 -13.12 7.57
C HIS A 148 -22.76 -13.35 6.07
N PRO A 149 -23.25 -14.54 5.67
CA PRO A 149 -23.64 -14.80 4.28
C PRO A 149 -24.60 -13.78 3.67
N ASP A 150 -25.60 -13.33 4.43
CA ASP A 150 -26.57 -12.31 3.97
C ASP A 150 -25.91 -10.96 3.65
N VAL A 151 -24.83 -10.62 4.37
CA VAL A 151 -24.04 -9.42 4.09
C VAL A 151 -23.31 -9.58 2.76
N MET A 152 -22.77 -10.78 2.48
CA MET A 152 -22.11 -11.05 1.19
C MET A 152 -23.09 -11.06 0.02
N GLU A 153 -24.33 -11.53 0.22
CA GLU A 153 -25.36 -11.54 -0.82
C GLU A 153 -25.75 -10.14 -1.29
N LEU A 154 -25.67 -9.12 -0.42
CA LEU A 154 -25.87 -7.72 -0.78
C LEU A 154 -25.00 -7.31 -1.98
N PHE A 155 -23.76 -7.81 -2.04
CA PHE A 155 -22.80 -7.42 -3.05
C PHE A 155 -22.99 -8.14 -4.39
N TYR A 156 -23.82 -9.18 -4.48
CA TYR A 156 -23.99 -9.93 -5.75
C TYR A 156 -24.53 -9.01 -6.84
N GLN A 157 -25.49 -8.15 -6.51
CA GLN A 157 -26.04 -7.16 -7.42
C GLN A 157 -24.96 -6.13 -7.85
N VAL A 158 -24.06 -5.76 -6.94
CA VAL A 158 -22.96 -4.85 -7.24
C VAL A 158 -22.01 -5.47 -8.25
N PHE A 159 -21.66 -6.75 -8.07
CA PHE A 159 -20.73 -7.44 -8.96
C PHE A 159 -21.33 -7.69 -10.35
N ASP A 160 -22.63 -7.96 -10.43
CA ASP A 160 -23.31 -8.28 -11.69
C ASP A 160 -23.73 -7.02 -12.48
N LYS A 161 -24.19 -5.97 -11.79
CA LYS A 161 -24.86 -4.81 -12.40
C LYS A 161 -24.20 -3.47 -12.08
N GLY A 162 -23.13 -3.45 -11.29
CA GLY A 162 -22.41 -2.24 -10.92
C GLY A 162 -23.28 -1.22 -10.19
N ARG A 163 -24.34 -1.63 -9.49
CA ARG A 163 -25.25 -0.73 -8.78
C ARG A 163 -25.71 -1.33 -7.46
N LEU A 164 -25.93 -0.49 -6.45
CA LEU A 164 -26.55 -0.88 -5.19
C LEU A 164 -27.67 0.10 -4.87
N ASP A 165 -28.89 -0.36 -4.69
CA ASP A 165 -29.96 0.51 -4.19
C ASP A 165 -29.81 0.61 -2.68
N ASP A 166 -29.90 1.81 -2.12
CA ASP A 166 -29.94 2.01 -0.67
C ASP A 166 -31.31 1.60 -0.09
N ALA A 167 -31.47 1.72 1.24
CA ALA A 167 -32.71 1.33 1.91
C ALA A 167 -33.91 2.24 1.57
N GLU A 168 -33.67 3.38 0.94
CA GLU A 168 -34.66 4.35 0.47
C GLU A 168 -35.00 4.13 -1.01
N GLY A 169 -34.31 3.21 -1.69
CA GLY A 169 -34.48 2.89 -3.10
C GLY A 169 -33.67 3.79 -4.04
N VAL A 170 -32.74 4.58 -3.52
CA VAL A 170 -31.84 5.40 -4.34
C VAL A 170 -30.69 4.53 -4.84
N SER A 171 -30.55 4.45 -6.16
CA SER A 171 -29.50 3.66 -6.81
C SER A 171 -28.14 4.35 -6.75
N VAL A 172 -27.14 3.67 -6.19
CA VAL A 172 -25.73 4.10 -6.13
C VAL A 172 -24.92 3.36 -7.18
N ASP A 173 -24.06 4.08 -7.89
CA ASP A 173 -23.27 3.57 -9.02
C ASP A 173 -21.87 3.11 -8.59
N PHE A 174 -21.56 1.84 -8.87
CA PHE A 174 -20.28 1.17 -8.59
C PHE A 174 -19.48 0.88 -9.86
N ARG A 175 -19.93 1.28 -11.04
CA ARG A 175 -19.27 0.93 -12.32
C ARG A 175 -17.84 1.46 -12.44
N ASN A 176 -17.54 2.57 -11.76
CA ASN A 176 -16.20 3.17 -11.71
C ASN A 176 -15.38 2.77 -10.46
N THR A 177 -15.88 1.78 -9.70
CA THR A 177 -15.18 1.27 -8.52
C THR A 177 -14.39 0.01 -8.85
N MET A 178 -13.28 -0.16 -8.14
CA MET A 178 -12.55 -1.42 -8.10
C MET A 178 -12.75 -2.06 -6.73
N ILE A 179 -13.23 -3.30 -6.70
CA ILE A 179 -13.62 -3.97 -5.46
C ILE A 179 -12.62 -5.09 -5.16
N LEU A 180 -12.01 -5.04 -3.98
CA LEU A 180 -11.08 -6.05 -3.49
C LEU A 180 -11.62 -6.65 -2.20
N LEU A 181 -11.75 -7.97 -2.19
CA LEU A 181 -12.02 -8.75 -0.99
C LEU A 181 -10.68 -9.33 -0.53
N THR A 182 -10.37 -9.25 0.75
CA THR A 182 -9.25 -10.01 1.31
C THR A 182 -9.77 -11.24 2.03
N SER A 183 -9.00 -12.32 1.97
CA SER A 183 -9.28 -13.49 2.78
C SER A 183 -8.04 -14.24 3.19
N ASN A 184 -8.08 -14.81 4.40
CA ASN A 184 -7.09 -15.77 4.86
C ASN A 184 -7.54 -17.23 4.65
N ALA A 185 -8.72 -17.46 4.05
CA ALA A 185 -9.16 -18.80 3.70
C ALA A 185 -8.20 -19.45 2.69
N GLY A 186 -7.75 -20.67 2.99
CA GLY A 186 -6.74 -21.38 2.20
C GLY A 186 -5.28 -21.02 2.52
N ALA A 187 -5.03 -20.19 3.55
CA ALA A 187 -3.67 -19.80 3.94
C ALA A 187 -2.77 -21.00 4.28
N ASP A 188 -3.30 -22.01 4.98
CA ASP A 188 -2.54 -23.21 5.36
C ASP A 188 -2.09 -23.99 4.10
N THR A 189 -3.04 -24.24 3.18
CA THR A 189 -2.79 -24.93 1.91
C THR A 189 -1.74 -24.19 1.05
N ILE A 190 -1.76 -22.86 1.07
CA ILE A 190 -0.76 -22.04 0.38
C ILE A 190 0.61 -22.17 1.05
N SER A 191 0.65 -22.14 2.38
CA SER A 191 1.89 -22.14 3.17
C SER A 191 2.60 -23.50 3.18
N ASP A 192 1.84 -24.60 3.14
CA ASP A 192 2.36 -25.97 3.19
C ASP A 192 2.95 -26.46 1.85
N SER A 193 2.76 -25.71 0.77
CA SER A 193 3.23 -26.10 -0.56
C SER A 193 4.75 -26.06 -0.66
N ARG A 194 5.41 -27.23 -0.51
CA ARG A 194 6.89 -27.38 -0.60
C ARG A 194 7.49 -26.78 -1.88
N LYS A 195 6.71 -26.76 -2.96
CA LYS A 195 6.94 -25.93 -4.14
C LYS A 195 5.65 -25.19 -4.42
N LEU A 196 5.72 -23.86 -4.38
CA LEU A 196 4.59 -23.01 -4.73
C LEU A 196 4.23 -23.28 -6.21
N PRO A 197 3.02 -23.78 -6.50
CA PRO A 197 2.59 -24.00 -7.86
C PRO A 197 2.27 -22.66 -8.55
N ASP A 198 2.06 -22.70 -9.86
CA ASP A 198 1.59 -21.53 -10.59
C ASP A 198 0.23 -21.05 -10.05
N ALA A 199 -0.09 -19.77 -10.27
CA ALA A 199 -1.27 -19.12 -9.69
C ALA A 199 -2.58 -19.85 -10.03
N ARG A 200 -2.70 -20.47 -11.21
CA ARG A 200 -3.92 -21.18 -11.60
C ARG A 200 -4.08 -22.46 -10.80
N THR A 201 -3.04 -23.27 -10.74
CA THR A 201 -3.02 -24.49 -9.93
C THR A 201 -3.27 -24.18 -8.45
N LEU A 202 -2.68 -23.10 -7.93
CA LEU A 202 -2.89 -22.67 -6.56
C LEU A 202 -4.35 -22.26 -6.29
N SER A 203 -4.97 -21.51 -7.20
CA SER A 203 -6.40 -21.15 -7.13
C SER A 203 -7.31 -22.37 -7.11
N GLU A 204 -6.99 -23.41 -7.88
CA GLU A 204 -7.75 -24.68 -7.87
C GLU A 204 -7.57 -25.43 -6.54
N MET A 205 -6.35 -25.41 -5.97
CA MET A 205 -6.03 -26.05 -4.70
C MET A 205 -6.74 -25.42 -3.51
N ILE A 206 -6.87 -24.10 -3.44
CA ILE A 206 -7.52 -23.39 -2.31
C ILE A 206 -9.05 -23.32 -2.43
N LYS A 207 -9.60 -23.68 -3.59
CA LYS A 207 -11.03 -23.57 -3.87
C LYS A 207 -11.91 -24.34 -2.87
N PRO A 208 -11.57 -25.57 -2.44
CA PRO A 208 -12.34 -26.28 -1.41
C PRO A 208 -12.42 -25.53 -0.08
N GLU A 209 -11.35 -24.85 0.32
CA GLU A 209 -11.26 -24.06 1.54
C GLU A 209 -12.07 -22.76 1.41
N LEU A 210 -12.00 -22.10 0.27
CA LEU A 210 -12.83 -20.92 -0.02
C LEU A 210 -14.32 -21.27 0.02
N LEU A 211 -14.72 -22.44 -0.50
CA LEU A 211 -16.12 -22.90 -0.51
C LEU A 211 -16.70 -23.16 0.88
N LYS A 212 -15.88 -23.26 1.93
CA LYS A 212 -16.36 -23.36 3.32
C LYS A 212 -16.95 -22.04 3.82
N TYR A 213 -16.52 -20.91 3.25
CA TYR A 213 -16.91 -19.57 3.68
C TYR A 213 -17.74 -18.84 2.61
N PHE A 214 -17.45 -19.09 1.33
CA PHE A 214 -18.06 -18.41 0.21
C PHE A 214 -18.93 -19.34 -0.63
N LYS A 215 -20.19 -18.95 -0.87
CA LYS A 215 -21.08 -19.70 -1.75
C LYS A 215 -20.49 -19.77 -3.18
N PRO A 216 -20.70 -20.86 -3.94
CA PRO A 216 -20.24 -20.96 -5.33
C PRO A 216 -20.68 -19.79 -6.21
N ALA A 217 -21.89 -19.26 -5.97
CA ALA A 217 -22.44 -18.11 -6.68
C ALA A 217 -21.57 -16.85 -6.50
N LEU A 218 -21.02 -16.63 -5.31
CA LEU A 218 -20.11 -15.53 -5.05
C LEU A 218 -18.80 -15.75 -5.80
N LEU A 219 -18.15 -16.91 -5.63
CA LEU A 219 -16.86 -17.20 -6.26
C LEU A 219 -16.91 -17.13 -7.79
N GLY A 220 -18.04 -17.48 -8.41
CA GLY A 220 -18.23 -17.36 -9.86
C GLY A 220 -18.28 -15.92 -10.38
N ARG A 221 -18.39 -14.92 -9.50
CA ARG A 221 -18.40 -13.47 -9.84
C ARG A 221 -17.07 -12.79 -9.58
N LEU A 222 -16.13 -13.48 -8.92
CA LEU A 222 -14.87 -12.92 -8.46
C LEU A 222 -13.71 -13.47 -9.28
N MET A 223 -12.69 -12.65 -9.52
CA MET A 223 -11.38 -13.15 -9.90
C MET A 223 -10.62 -13.52 -8.63
N VAL A 224 -10.46 -14.84 -8.38
CA VAL A 224 -9.69 -15.34 -7.24
C VAL A 224 -8.21 -15.22 -7.55
N ILE A 225 -7.48 -14.49 -6.70
CA ILE A 225 -6.06 -14.18 -6.85
C ILE A 225 -5.31 -14.68 -5.60
N PRO A 226 -4.52 -15.75 -5.72
CA PRO A 226 -3.76 -16.27 -4.60
C PRO A 226 -2.54 -15.38 -4.33
N TYR A 227 -2.23 -15.19 -3.05
CA TYR A 227 -1.03 -14.47 -2.58
C TYR A 227 -0.08 -15.47 -1.93
N TYR A 228 1.17 -15.40 -2.36
CA TYR A 228 2.23 -16.31 -1.93
C TYR A 228 2.79 -15.92 -0.56
N PRO A 229 3.28 -16.89 0.23
CA PRO A 229 4.11 -16.59 1.39
C PRO A 229 5.36 -15.80 0.96
N LEU A 230 5.83 -14.91 1.81
CA LEU A 230 6.99 -14.08 1.50
C LEU A 230 8.28 -14.88 1.67
N SER A 231 9.13 -14.87 0.65
CA SER A 231 10.49 -15.43 0.76
C SER A 231 11.36 -14.57 1.68
N ASP A 232 12.46 -15.14 2.22
CA ASP A 232 13.46 -14.39 2.98
C ASP A 232 13.99 -13.17 2.21
N GLU A 233 14.25 -13.33 0.91
CA GLU A 233 14.65 -12.22 0.05
C GLU A 233 13.57 -11.13 -0.04
N ALA A 234 12.30 -11.52 -0.21
CA ALA A 234 11.19 -10.59 -0.23
C ALA A 234 11.07 -9.82 1.10
N ILE A 235 11.18 -10.52 2.23
CA ILE A 235 11.15 -9.91 3.57
C ILE A 235 12.28 -8.88 3.72
N ARG A 236 13.52 -9.24 3.36
CA ARG A 236 14.67 -8.30 3.42
C ARG A 236 14.45 -7.07 2.54
N ARG A 237 13.86 -7.23 1.35
CA ARG A 237 13.49 -6.09 0.48
C ARG A 237 12.43 -5.21 1.13
N ILE A 238 11.41 -5.79 1.75
CA ILE A 238 10.37 -5.04 2.49
C ILE A 238 10.99 -4.25 3.65
N VAL A 239 11.89 -4.87 4.43
CA VAL A 239 12.59 -4.18 5.53
C VAL A 239 13.35 -2.95 5.00
N ARG A 240 14.09 -3.09 3.89
CA ARG A 240 14.80 -1.96 3.27
C ARG A 240 13.85 -0.87 2.79
N LEU A 241 12.72 -1.21 2.18
CA LEU A 241 11.71 -0.23 1.76
C LEU A 241 11.15 0.56 2.95
N LYS A 242 10.85 -0.12 4.06
CA LYS A 242 10.34 0.50 5.29
C LYS A 242 11.39 1.40 5.95
N LEU A 243 12.65 0.94 6.03
CA LEU A 243 13.76 1.74 6.54
C LEU A 243 14.02 2.97 5.67
N LYS A 244 13.95 2.85 4.34
CA LYS A 244 14.07 4.00 3.41
C LYS A 244 13.01 5.06 3.67
N LYS A 245 11.75 4.66 3.91
CA LYS A 245 10.67 5.60 4.31
C LYS A 245 10.95 6.27 5.66
N ILE A 246 11.62 5.58 6.59
CA ILE A 246 12.07 6.17 7.86
C ILE A 246 13.18 7.20 7.60
N GLN A 247 14.22 6.84 6.83
CA GLN A 247 15.32 7.73 6.47
C GLN A 247 14.80 9.03 5.84
N GLN A 248 13.86 8.92 4.89
CA GLN A 248 13.24 10.06 4.23
C GLN A 248 12.53 10.98 5.23
N ARG A 249 11.74 10.43 6.17
CA ARG A 249 11.07 11.23 7.21
C ARG A 249 12.03 11.95 8.14
N PHE A 250 13.15 11.31 8.52
CA PHE A 250 14.18 11.95 9.34
C PHE A 250 14.86 13.11 8.59
N LEU A 251 15.14 12.91 7.31
CA LEU A 251 15.75 13.95 6.47
C LEU A 251 14.80 15.13 6.26
N GLU A 252 13.53 14.87 5.95
CA GLU A 252 12.54 15.92 5.66
C GLU A 252 12.16 16.73 6.92
N ASN A 253 11.92 16.05 8.05
CA ASN A 253 11.40 16.70 9.25
C ASN A 253 12.50 17.27 10.15
N HIS A 254 13.69 16.66 10.15
CA HIS A 254 14.76 17.01 11.09
C HIS A 254 16.08 17.37 10.41
N ARG A 255 16.19 17.23 9.08
CA ARG A 255 17.46 17.37 8.33
C ARG A 255 18.55 16.43 8.85
N ILE A 256 18.15 15.27 9.38
CA ILE A 256 19.06 14.26 9.92
C ILE A 256 19.25 13.18 8.87
N ASN A 257 20.51 12.89 8.54
CA ASN A 257 20.82 11.74 7.70
C ASN A 257 20.86 10.47 8.55
N LEU A 258 19.86 9.59 8.38
CA LEU A 258 19.80 8.30 9.05
C LEU A 258 20.42 7.22 8.16
N THR A 259 21.36 6.45 8.69
CA THR A 259 22.01 5.32 8.01
C THR A 259 21.97 4.07 8.87
N TYR A 260 22.17 2.88 8.27
CA TYR A 260 22.15 1.61 9.00
C TYR A 260 23.05 0.55 8.37
N ASN A 261 23.43 -0.49 9.14
CA ASN A 261 24.16 -1.65 8.61
C ASN A 261 23.23 -2.75 8.09
N ASP A 262 23.75 -3.61 7.20
CA ASP A 262 22.99 -4.75 6.68
C ASP A 262 22.59 -5.76 7.78
N ASP A 263 23.34 -5.85 8.89
CA ASP A 263 22.95 -6.72 10.01
C ASP A 263 21.61 -6.32 10.63
N LEU A 264 21.27 -5.03 10.66
CA LEU A 264 19.96 -4.57 11.09
C LEU A 264 18.85 -5.18 10.22
N VAL A 265 19.05 -5.22 8.89
CA VAL A 265 18.08 -5.80 7.95
C VAL A 265 17.94 -7.30 8.22
N MET A 266 19.05 -8.00 8.44
CA MET A 266 19.05 -9.44 8.72
C MET A 266 18.33 -9.76 10.03
N VAL A 267 18.58 -8.99 11.11
CA VAL A 267 17.95 -9.21 12.42
C VAL A 267 16.45 -8.92 12.39
N ILE A 268 15.99 -7.89 11.67
CA ILE A 268 14.56 -7.63 11.52
C ILE A 268 13.90 -8.74 10.67
N ALA A 269 14.55 -9.16 9.59
CA ALA A 269 14.04 -10.22 8.72
C ALA A 269 13.94 -11.58 9.44
N SER A 270 14.95 -11.96 10.25
CA SER A 270 14.94 -13.23 10.97
C SER A 270 13.78 -13.31 11.97
N ARG A 271 13.51 -12.24 12.72
CA ARG A 271 12.36 -12.15 13.63
C ARG A 271 11.02 -12.24 12.92
N CYS A 272 10.94 -11.73 11.69
CA CYS A 272 9.74 -11.85 10.86
C CYS A 272 9.50 -13.29 10.41
N LEU A 273 10.57 -14.04 10.07
CA LEU A 273 10.48 -15.44 9.65
C LEU A 273 10.10 -16.39 10.79
N GLU A 274 10.38 -16.02 12.04
CA GLU A 274 10.00 -16.76 13.24
C GLU A 274 8.52 -16.57 13.65
N SER A 275 7.74 -15.78 12.91
CA SER A 275 6.38 -15.39 13.27
C SER A 275 5.36 -15.63 12.14
N ASP A 276 4.17 -16.06 12.52
CA ASP A 276 3.05 -16.30 11.59
C ASP A 276 2.36 -15.01 11.09
N ALA A 277 2.74 -13.84 11.61
CA ALA A 277 2.09 -12.57 11.26
C ALA A 277 2.63 -11.92 9.96
N GLY A 278 3.61 -12.55 9.29
CA GLY A 278 4.21 -12.06 8.05
C GLY A 278 4.84 -10.68 8.19
N ALA A 279 4.81 -9.86 7.14
CA ALA A 279 5.46 -8.54 7.14
C ALA A 279 4.90 -7.54 8.18
N ARG A 280 3.76 -7.85 8.85
CA ARG A 280 3.23 -7.02 9.95
C ARG A 280 4.22 -6.95 11.12
N VAL A 281 5.03 -7.98 11.34
CA VAL A 281 6.08 -7.99 12.38
C VAL A 281 7.12 -6.91 12.13
N ILE A 282 7.45 -6.63 10.87
CA ILE A 282 8.39 -5.56 10.51
C ILE A 282 7.85 -4.22 10.99
N ASP A 283 6.58 -3.92 10.69
CA ASP A 283 5.94 -2.68 11.11
C ASP A 283 5.88 -2.55 12.64
N GLN A 284 5.61 -3.65 13.34
CA GLN A 284 5.61 -3.69 14.80
C GLN A 284 7.01 -3.41 15.38
N LEU A 285 8.05 -4.08 14.89
CA LEU A 285 9.44 -3.88 15.36
C LEU A 285 9.91 -2.44 15.11
N LEU A 286 9.60 -1.89 13.93
CA LEU A 286 9.97 -0.52 13.61
C LEU A 286 9.21 0.49 14.47
N THR A 287 7.91 0.30 14.67
CA THR A 287 7.03 1.27 15.35
C THR A 287 7.09 1.20 16.87
N HIS A 288 7.28 0.01 17.44
CA HIS A 288 7.25 -0.21 18.89
C HIS A 288 8.62 -0.43 19.52
N SER A 289 9.67 -0.60 18.73
CA SER A 289 11.03 -0.76 19.27
C SER A 289 11.99 0.29 18.71
N LEU A 290 12.26 0.27 17.39
CA LEU A 290 13.29 1.14 16.79
C LEU A 290 12.93 2.63 16.87
N LEU A 291 11.73 3.03 16.43
CA LEU A 291 11.33 4.45 16.39
C LEU A 291 11.16 5.07 17.79
N PRO A 292 10.55 4.41 18.78
CA PRO A 292 10.45 4.97 20.14
C PRO A 292 11.80 5.23 20.77
N GLU A 293 12.76 4.31 20.63
CA GLU A 293 14.12 4.47 21.18
C GLU A 293 14.85 5.65 20.51
N LEU A 294 14.79 5.75 19.18
CA LEU A 294 15.33 6.89 18.42
C LEU A 294 14.67 8.21 18.82
N SER A 295 13.35 8.23 18.93
CA SER A 295 12.58 9.45 19.25
C SER A 295 12.90 9.95 20.65
N GLY A 296 12.96 9.05 21.63
CA GLY A 296 13.29 9.40 23.01
C GLY A 296 14.70 10.00 23.14
N GLU A 297 15.69 9.43 22.44
CA GLU A 297 17.04 9.95 22.46
C GLU A 297 17.20 11.26 21.70
N LEU A 298 16.54 11.40 20.54
CA LEU A 298 16.51 12.65 19.79
C LEU A 298 15.93 13.79 20.64
N LEU A 299 14.80 13.56 21.32
CA LEU A 299 14.18 14.56 22.20
C LEU A 299 15.08 14.96 23.38
N ARG A 300 15.79 14.00 23.99
CA ARG A 300 16.76 14.30 25.07
C ARG A 300 17.88 15.20 24.56
N ARG A 301 18.42 14.94 23.38
CA ARG A 301 19.47 15.77 22.76
C ARG A 301 18.96 17.17 22.44
N MET A 302 17.75 17.28 21.90
CA MET A 302 17.09 18.58 21.65
C MET A 302 16.90 19.37 22.95
N ALA A 303 16.47 18.72 24.04
CA ALA A 303 16.30 19.37 25.34
C ALA A 303 17.63 19.88 25.93
N LEU A 304 18.74 19.23 25.62
CA LEU A 304 20.09 19.65 26.00
C LEU A 304 20.73 20.65 25.03
N GLY A 305 20.01 21.09 23.99
CA GLY A 305 20.54 22.00 22.97
C GLY A 305 21.64 21.38 22.08
N LYS A 306 21.76 20.04 22.06
CA LYS A 306 22.75 19.34 21.24
C LYS A 306 22.22 19.15 19.83
N ASN A 307 22.94 19.65 18.83
CA ASN A 307 22.62 19.44 17.43
C ASN A 307 22.91 17.98 17.03
N CYS A 308 22.08 17.43 16.15
CA CYS A 308 22.27 16.11 15.55
C CYS A 308 22.14 16.24 14.04
N THR A 309 23.19 15.84 13.31
CA THR A 309 23.26 15.91 11.85
C THR A 309 23.12 14.54 11.21
N ALA A 310 23.58 13.48 11.91
CA ALA A 310 23.47 12.11 11.44
C ALA A 310 23.17 11.11 12.57
N ILE A 311 22.48 10.02 12.20
CA ILE A 311 22.21 8.87 13.06
C ILE A 311 22.64 7.62 12.32
N TYR A 312 23.38 6.75 13.01
CA TYR A 312 23.71 5.40 12.54
C TYR A 312 23.06 4.34 13.42
N VAL A 313 22.18 3.55 12.83
CA VAL A 313 21.48 2.44 13.49
C VAL A 313 22.17 1.13 13.15
N TYR A 314 22.53 0.35 14.16
CA TYR A 314 23.16 -0.95 13.96
C TYR A 314 22.51 -2.01 14.82
N SER A 315 22.69 -3.29 14.45
CA SER A 315 22.38 -4.41 15.33
C SER A 315 23.66 -5.17 15.65
N ASP A 316 23.81 -5.63 16.89
CA ASP A 316 24.87 -6.55 17.30
C ASP A 316 24.37 -8.01 17.37
N ARG A 317 25.28 -8.95 17.66
CA ARG A 317 25.00 -10.39 17.80
C ARG A 317 23.99 -10.72 18.93
N GLY A 318 23.65 -9.77 19.79
CA GLY A 318 22.64 -9.91 20.83
C GLY A 318 21.21 -9.55 20.38
N HIS A 319 21.01 -9.29 19.09
CA HIS A 319 19.74 -8.83 18.51
C HIS A 319 19.21 -7.53 19.16
N ARG A 320 20.08 -6.73 19.78
CA ARG A 320 19.70 -5.41 20.31
C ARG A 320 20.03 -4.35 19.28
N PHE A 321 19.12 -3.38 19.16
CA PHE A 321 19.37 -2.20 18.35
C PHE A 321 20.32 -1.26 19.09
N GLY A 322 21.35 -0.82 18.38
CA GLY A 322 22.31 0.17 18.82
C GLY A 322 22.22 1.42 17.96
N TYR A 323 22.52 2.57 18.56
CA TYR A 323 22.37 3.87 17.93
C TYR A 323 23.60 4.73 18.19
N ARG A 324 24.18 5.30 17.14
CA ARG A 324 25.19 6.36 17.24
C ARG A 324 24.62 7.64 16.66
N PHE A 325 24.85 8.74 17.36
CA PHE A 325 24.34 10.06 16.99
C PHE A 325 25.53 10.98 16.85
N TYR A 326 25.63 11.62 15.70
CA TYR A 326 26.72 12.52 15.36
C TYR A 326 26.20 13.96 15.33
N SER A 327 27.06 14.87 15.79
CA SER A 327 26.88 16.31 15.67
C SER A 327 27.89 16.89 14.68
N SER A 328 27.67 18.13 14.24
CA SER A 328 28.61 18.86 13.38
C SER A 328 30.00 19.08 14.01
N GLU A 329 30.14 18.90 15.32
CA GLU A 329 31.41 19.02 16.06
C GLU A 329 32.17 17.69 16.13
N ASP A 330 31.50 16.55 15.89
CA ASP A 330 32.12 15.21 15.96
C ASP A 330 32.81 14.82 14.63
N GLU A 331 32.54 15.54 13.52
CA GLU A 331 33.11 15.26 12.20
C GLU A 331 34.64 15.50 12.10
N GLU A 332 35.23 16.28 13.02
CA GLU A 332 36.68 16.56 13.05
C GLU A 332 37.52 15.50 13.81
N ILE A 333 36.90 14.63 14.62
CA ILE A 333 37.63 13.78 15.59
C ILE A 333 37.91 12.35 15.06
N GLU A 334 37.15 11.84 14.09
CA GLU A 334 37.32 10.45 13.58
C GLU A 334 38.40 10.28 12.48
N ALA A 335 39.13 11.34 12.10
CA ALA A 335 40.22 11.23 11.11
C ALA A 335 41.48 10.50 11.63
N GLU A 336 41.59 10.21 12.93
CA GLU A 336 42.78 9.61 13.55
C GLU A 336 42.46 8.40 14.47
N SER A 337 41.81 7.32 14.00
CA SER A 337 41.91 5.96 14.63
C SER A 337 41.26 4.83 13.80
N PRO A 338 41.69 3.56 13.96
CA PRO A 338 41.63 2.57 12.88
C PRO A 338 40.37 1.69 12.84
N ASN A 339 39.85 1.52 11.61
CA ASN A 339 39.28 0.30 11.02
C ASN A 339 38.06 -0.36 11.71
N PHE A 340 36.92 0.33 11.74
CA PHE A 340 35.62 -0.31 11.52
C PHE A 340 34.91 0.45 10.40
N GLY A 341 34.59 -0.25 9.31
CA GLY A 341 34.11 0.33 8.06
C GLY A 341 33.06 1.41 8.25
N THR A 342 33.46 2.66 8.02
CA THR A 342 32.59 3.82 7.88
C THR A 342 31.87 3.75 6.52
N PRO A 343 30.60 4.15 6.43
CA PRO A 343 30.02 4.46 5.13
C PRO A 343 30.76 5.68 4.59
N SER A 344 31.31 5.59 3.37
CA SER A 344 31.99 6.71 2.73
C SER A 344 31.00 7.86 2.50
N PHE A 345 31.04 8.88 3.35
CA PHE A 345 30.39 10.15 3.09
C PHE A 345 31.22 10.88 2.01
N LEU A 346 30.75 10.84 0.77
CA LEU A 346 31.22 11.63 -0.39
C LEU A 346 32.71 11.50 -0.79
N SER A 347 33.01 10.65 -1.79
CA SER A 347 34.18 10.85 -2.66
C SER A 347 33.91 10.43 -4.11
N LYS A 348 33.06 11.20 -4.81
CA LYS A 348 33.15 11.34 -6.28
C LYS A 348 32.66 12.73 -6.67
N THR A 349 33.57 13.69 -6.74
CA THR A 349 33.54 14.81 -7.70
C THR A 349 34.80 15.66 -7.49
N GLU A 350 35.94 15.17 -7.97
CA GLU A 350 37.06 16.04 -8.36
C GLU A 350 37.75 15.43 -9.59
N GLU A 351 37.35 15.89 -10.77
CA GLU A 351 38.26 15.97 -11.92
C GLU A 351 38.25 17.41 -12.43
N ASN A 352 39.29 18.12 -11.99
CA ASN A 352 40.06 19.19 -12.62
C ASN A 352 39.35 20.41 -13.27
N PRO A 353 39.54 21.64 -12.72
CA PRO A 353 39.03 22.86 -13.32
C PRO A 353 40.12 23.54 -14.15
N GLU A 354 40.32 23.16 -15.41
CA GLU A 354 40.97 24.04 -16.38
C GLU A 354 40.73 23.55 -17.82
N LYS A 355 40.22 24.45 -18.65
CA LYS A 355 39.83 24.30 -20.08
C LYS A 355 38.45 23.67 -20.32
N LEU A 356 37.44 24.53 -20.41
CA LEU A 356 36.74 24.78 -21.68
C LEU A 356 35.82 26.00 -21.50
N SER A 357 36.33 27.12 -22.02
CA SER A 357 35.55 28.28 -22.41
C SER A 357 34.48 27.89 -23.41
N GLU A 358 33.22 28.17 -23.11
CA GLU A 358 32.22 28.81 -23.98
C GLU A 358 30.85 28.82 -23.29
N LYS A 359 30.30 30.01 -23.04
CA LYS A 359 28.88 30.27 -22.71
C LYS A 359 28.00 29.92 -23.93
N PRO A 360 26.63 29.93 -23.89
CA PRO A 360 25.73 30.58 -22.91
C PRO A 360 24.42 29.80 -22.57
N PHE A 361 23.54 30.49 -21.83
CA PHE A 361 22.11 30.22 -21.52
C PHE A 361 21.87 29.45 -20.22
N GLY A 362 21.30 30.02 -19.14
CA GLY A 362 20.35 31.11 -19.04
C GLY A 362 18.96 30.52 -18.86
N TRP A 363 18.46 30.53 -17.61
CA TRP A 363 17.05 30.53 -17.15
C TRP A 363 16.98 29.94 -15.74
N PHE A 364 17.11 30.77 -14.70
CA PHE A 364 16.48 30.57 -13.39
C PHE A 364 16.65 31.84 -12.54
N ARG A 365 15.92 32.89 -12.91
CA ARG A 365 15.64 34.05 -12.04
C ARG A 365 14.40 34.78 -12.55
N GLN A 366 13.22 34.25 -12.22
CA GLN A 366 11.99 35.03 -12.14
C GLN A 366 10.94 34.18 -11.44
N LEU A 367 10.72 34.44 -10.14
CA LEU A 367 9.43 34.34 -9.43
C LEU A 367 9.57 34.72 -7.95
N TRP A 368 10.29 35.82 -7.69
CA TRP A 368 10.10 36.64 -6.49
C TRP A 368 10.18 38.10 -6.91
N GLY A 369 9.02 38.71 -7.05
CA GLY A 369 8.85 40.13 -7.36
C GLY A 369 7.41 40.54 -7.10
N ARG A 370 7.20 41.30 -6.01
CA ARG A 370 5.98 42.05 -5.71
C ARG A 370 5.81 43.20 -6.70
N SER A 371 4.54 43.63 -6.81
CA SER A 371 3.96 44.86 -7.39
C SER A 371 3.34 44.71 -8.76
#